data_AF-A0A376RLH4-F1
#
_entry.id   AF-A0A376RLH4-F1
#
_cell.length_a   1.000
_cell.length_b   1.000
_cell.length_c   1.000
_cell.angle_alpha   90.00
_cell.angle_beta   90.00
_cell.angle_gamma   90.00
#
_symmetry.space_group_name_H-M   'P 1'
#
loop_
_entity.id
_entity.type
_entity.pdbx_description
1 polymer ?
#
loop_
_entity_poly.entity_id
_entity_poly.type
_entity_poly.pdbx_seq_one_letter_code
_entity_poly.pdbx_strand_id
1 'polypeptide(L)'
;MELYLDTSDVVAVKALSRIFPLAGVTTNPSIIAAGKKPLDVVLPQLHEVMGGQGRLFAQVMATTAEGMVNDARKLRSIIADIVVKVPVTAEGWQLLRC
;
A
#
# COMPACT_ATOMS: atom_id res chain seq x y z
N MET A 1 -13.92 -11.67 -7.87
CA MET A 1 -12.46 -11.68 -8.15
C MET A 1 -12.01 -10.23 -8.21
N GLU A 2 -10.87 -9.90 -7.62
CA GLU A 2 -10.30 -8.54 -7.63
C GLU A 2 -8.93 -8.58 -8.30
N LEU A 3 -8.71 -7.73 -9.31
CA LEU A 3 -7.45 -7.65 -10.05
C LEU A 3 -6.64 -6.46 -9.54
N TYR A 4 -5.40 -6.70 -9.11
CA TYR A 4 -4.49 -5.68 -8.59
C TYR A 4 -3.22 -5.58 -9.43
N LEU A 5 -2.66 -4.38 -9.56
CA LEU A 5 -1.30 -4.21 -10.07
C LEU A 5 -0.31 -4.15 -8.91
N ASP A 6 0.80 -4.89 -8.99
CA ASP A 6 1.87 -4.84 -7.98
C ASP A 6 2.98 -3.89 -8.44
N THR A 7 2.82 -2.59 -8.18
CA THR A 7 3.74 -1.54 -8.65
C THR A 7 3.61 -0.24 -7.85
N SER A 8 4.62 0.62 -7.93
CA SER A 8 4.59 2.02 -7.46
C SER A 8 4.68 3.03 -8.60
N ASP A 9 4.67 2.57 -9.86
CA ASP A 9 4.75 3.42 -11.04
C ASP A 9 3.39 4.05 -11.36
N VAL A 10 3.25 5.32 -10.97
CA VAL A 10 2.05 6.14 -11.17
C VAL A 10 1.67 6.28 -12.65
N VAL A 11 2.65 6.35 -13.56
CA VAL A 11 2.39 6.51 -15.00
C VAL A 11 1.83 5.20 -15.57
N ALA A 12 2.44 4.07 -15.19
CA ALA A 12 1.96 2.75 -15.60
C ALA A 12 0.55 2.48 -15.08
N VAL A 13 0.26 2.80 -13.81
CA VAL A 13 -1.08 2.62 -13.21
C VAL A 13 -2.12 3.46 -13.96
N LYS A 14 -1.82 4.72 -14.27
CA LYS A 14 -2.73 5.59 -15.04
C LYS A 14 -3.05 5.04 -16.44
N ALA A 15 -2.05 4.43 -17.09
CA ALA A 15 -2.25 3.84 -18.41
C ALA A 15 -3.07 2.55 -18.34
N LEU A 16 -2.73 1.67 -17.40
CA LEU A 16 -3.33 0.34 -17.29
C LEU A 16 -4.72 0.35 -16.66
N SER A 17 -5.05 1.35 -15.82
CA SER A 17 -6.40 1.53 -15.26
C SER A 17 -7.47 1.81 -16.33
N ARG A 18 -7.06 2.27 -17.52
CA ARG A 18 -7.95 2.48 -18.67
C ARG A 18 -8.17 1.21 -19.49
N ILE A 19 -7.36 0.18 -19.27
CA ILE A 19 -7.33 -1.05 -20.07
C ILE A 19 -7.92 -2.21 -19.26
N PHE A 20 -7.56 -2.31 -17.98
CA PHE A 20 -7.95 -3.41 -17.10
C PHE A 20 -9.02 -2.99 -16.09
N PRO A 21 -9.91 -3.91 -15.68
CA PRO A 21 -10.84 -3.68 -14.58
C PRO A 21 -10.11 -3.81 -13.23
N LEU A 22 -9.24 -2.85 -12.92
CA LEU A 22 -8.43 -2.87 -11.71
C LEU A 22 -9.27 -2.58 -10.46
N ALA A 23 -9.08 -3.40 -9.43
CA ALA A 23 -9.60 -3.18 -8.08
C ALA A 23 -8.66 -2.30 -7.23
N GLY A 24 -7.41 -2.10 -7.66
CA GLY A 24 -6.46 -1.23 -6.98
C GLY A 24 -5.01 -1.56 -7.28
N VAL A 25 -4.12 -1.18 -6.35
CA VAL A 25 -2.67 -1.36 -6.46
C VAL A 25 -2.10 -1.90 -5.16
N THR A 26 -1.24 -2.91 -5.27
CA THR A 26 -0.42 -3.39 -4.16
C THR A 26 0.99 -2.84 -4.26
N THR A 27 1.57 -2.51 -3.10
CA THR A 27 2.98 -2.13 -2.99
C THR A 27 3.68 -3.03 -1.96
N ASN A 28 5.00 -3.02 -1.99
CA ASN A 28 5.86 -3.62 -0.97
C ASN A 28 7.11 -2.75 -0.82
N PRO A 29 7.94 -2.97 0.22
CA PRO A 29 9.10 -2.10 0.49
C PRO A 29 10.07 -2.01 -0.69
N SER A 30 10.32 -3.11 -1.38
CA SER A 30 11.21 -3.13 -2.57
C SER A 30 10.63 -2.34 -3.73
N ILE A 31 9.33 -2.46 -4.00
CA ILE A 31 8.62 -1.71 -5.04
C ILE A 31 8.65 -0.19 -4.74
N ILE A 32 8.43 0.19 -3.49
CA ILE A 32 8.50 1.61 -3.08
C ILE A 32 9.93 2.14 -3.20
N ALA A 33 10.92 1.38 -2.72
CA ALA A 33 12.33 1.75 -2.80
C ALA A 33 12.81 1.93 -4.26
N ALA A 34 12.39 1.05 -5.17
CA ALA A 34 12.70 1.18 -6.60
C ALA A 34 12.11 2.46 -7.23
N GLY A 35 10.93 2.89 -6.76
CA GLY A 35 10.27 4.12 -7.18
C GLY A 35 10.91 5.41 -6.66
N LYS A 36 11.84 5.33 -5.69
CA LYS A 36 12.61 6.44 -5.10
C LYS A 36 11.76 7.62 -4.60
N LYS A 37 10.49 7.37 -4.26
CA LYS A 37 9.56 8.34 -3.70
C LYS A 37 9.10 7.87 -2.32
N PRO A 38 8.98 8.77 -1.34
CA PRO A 38 8.44 8.41 -0.03
C PRO A 38 6.93 8.09 -0.12
N LEU A 39 6.43 7.37 0.89
CA LEU A 39 5.06 6.85 0.93
C LEU A 39 3.98 7.95 0.91
N ASP A 40 4.24 9.04 1.62
CA ASP A 40 3.38 10.23 1.71
C ASP A 40 3.24 10.97 0.37
N VAL A 41 4.14 10.72 -0.58
CA VAL A 41 4.05 11.25 -1.95
C VAL A 41 3.43 10.24 -2.90
N VAL A 42 3.91 8.99 -2.89
CA VAL A 42 3.52 8.02 -3.92
C VAL A 42 2.13 7.43 -3.70
N LEU A 43 1.70 7.22 -2.44
CA LEU A 43 0.37 6.65 -2.17
C LEU A 43 -0.77 7.60 -2.59
N PRO A 44 -0.75 8.91 -2.27
CA PRO A 44 -1.76 9.84 -2.80
C PRO A 44 -1.75 9.93 -4.32
N GLN A 45 -0.57 9.91 -4.96
CA GLN A 45 -0.46 9.91 -6.42
C GLN A 45 -1.12 8.67 -7.05
N LEU A 46 -0.87 7.47 -6.49
CA LEU A 46 -1.50 6.23 -6.95
C LEU A 46 -3.02 6.29 -6.78
N HIS A 47 -3.51 6.78 -5.64
CA HIS A 47 -4.94 6.95 -5.38
C HIS A 47 -5.60 7.93 -6.38
N GLU A 48 -4.94 9.05 -6.66
CA GLU A 48 -5.42 10.06 -7.60
C GLU A 48 -5.52 9.52 -9.03
N VAL A 49 -4.50 8.82 -9.53
CA VAL A 49 -4.54 8.28 -10.91
C VAL A 49 -5.52 7.12 -11.09
N MET A 50 -5.95 6.49 -10.01
CA MET A 50 -7.07 5.55 -9.99
C MET A 50 -8.44 6.25 -9.82
N GLY A 51 -8.48 7.59 -9.86
CA GLY A 51 -9.70 8.38 -9.79
C GLY A 51 -10.30 8.48 -8.38
N GLY A 52 -9.48 8.31 -7.34
CA GLY A 52 -9.95 8.23 -5.96
C GLY A 52 -10.77 6.96 -5.67
N GLN A 53 -10.64 5.95 -6.53
CA GLN A 53 -11.26 4.65 -6.40
C GLN A 53 -10.18 3.57 -6.35
N GLY A 54 -10.56 2.37 -5.94
CA GLY A 54 -9.65 1.24 -5.86
C GLY A 54 -8.81 1.23 -4.60
N ARG A 55 -8.50 0.03 -4.12
CA ARG A 55 -7.89 -0.20 -2.83
C ARG A 55 -6.37 -0.19 -2.93
N LEU A 56 -5.72 0.57 -2.05
CA LEU A 56 -4.26 0.57 -1.91
C LEU A 56 -3.81 -0.40 -0.82
N PHE A 57 -2.64 -1.01 -1.04
CA PHE A 57 -1.97 -1.83 -0.04
C PHE A 57 -0.52 -1.36 0.15
N ALA A 58 -0.10 -1.19 1.39
CA ALA A 58 1.28 -0.84 1.77
C ALA A 58 1.72 -1.64 3.00
N GLN A 59 3.02 -1.87 3.14
CA GLN A 59 3.56 -2.79 4.15
C GLN A 59 4.22 -2.04 5.32
N VAL A 60 4.07 -2.58 6.53
CA VAL A 60 4.82 -2.14 7.72
C VAL A 60 6.30 -2.50 7.60
N MET A 61 7.16 -1.78 8.32
CA MET A 61 8.62 -1.97 8.31
C MET A 61 9.19 -2.34 9.68
N ALA A 62 8.54 -1.92 10.76
CA ALA A 62 8.95 -2.28 12.11
C ALA A 62 8.94 -3.80 12.33
N THR A 63 9.76 -4.26 13.27
CA THR A 63 9.92 -5.69 13.59
C THR A 63 9.16 -6.13 14.85
N THR A 64 8.63 -5.19 15.64
CA THR A 64 7.82 -5.47 16.84
C THR A 64 6.35 -5.16 16.58
N ALA A 65 5.44 -5.85 17.27
CA ALA A 65 4.00 -5.64 17.12
C ALA A 65 3.60 -4.17 17.36
N GLU A 66 4.08 -3.54 18.43
CA GLU A 66 3.81 -2.13 18.74
C GLU A 66 4.34 -1.18 17.67
N GLY A 67 5.56 -1.44 17.17
CA GLY A 67 6.15 -0.66 16.08
C GLY A 67 5.32 -0.79 14.80
N MET A 68 4.89 -1.99 14.47
CA MET A 68 4.06 -2.24 13.29
C MET A 68 2.66 -1.59 13.43
N VAL A 69 2.09 -1.51 14.63
CA VAL A 69 0.84 -0.76 14.88
C VAL A 69 1.05 0.73 14.62
N ASN A 70 2.19 1.28 15.03
CA ASN A 70 2.52 2.67 14.75
C ASN A 70 2.72 2.93 13.25
N ASP A 71 3.38 2.03 12.53
CA ASP A 71 3.50 2.09 11.07
C ASP A 71 2.11 2.03 10.40
N ALA A 72 1.23 1.11 10.84
CA ALA A 72 -0.13 0.99 10.34
C ALA A 72 -0.94 2.28 10.52
N ARG A 73 -0.82 2.94 11.69
CA ARG A 73 -1.45 4.25 11.96
C ARG A 73 -0.93 5.34 11.03
N LYS A 74 0.38 5.40 10.79
CA LYS A 74 0.98 6.34 9.82
C LYS A 74 0.44 6.10 8.41
N LEU A 75 0.39 4.84 7.95
CA LEU A 75 -0.17 4.50 6.64
C LEU A 75 -1.62 4.95 6.50
N ARG A 76 -2.45 4.71 7.52
CA ARG A 76 -3.85 5.14 7.59
C ARG A 76 -4.02 6.66 7.62
N SER A 77 -3.06 7.41 8.18
CA SER A 77 -3.07 8.87 8.11
C SER A 77 -2.77 9.42 6.71
N ILE A 78 -2.12 8.64 5.85
CA ILE A 78 -1.85 9.03 4.45
C ILE A 78 -3.04 8.66 3.57
N ILE A 79 -3.52 7.41 3.69
CA ILE A 79 -4.69 6.89 2.95
C ILE A 79 -5.63 6.21 3.95
N ALA A 80 -6.80 6.82 4.17
CA ALA A 80 -7.72 6.44 5.24
C ALA A 80 -8.19 4.98 5.16
N ASP A 81 -8.41 4.46 3.96
CA ASP A 81 -8.96 3.12 3.71
C ASP A 81 -7.90 2.08 3.27
N ILE A 82 -6.60 2.40 3.40
CA ILE A 82 -5.50 1.52 2.98
C ILE A 82 -5.51 0.17 3.72
N VAL A 83 -5.20 -0.90 2.99
CA VAL A 83 -4.94 -2.20 3.61
C VAL A 83 -3.47 -2.32 3.97
N VAL A 84 -3.22 -2.51 5.26
CA VAL A 84 -1.87 -2.64 5.79
C VAL A 84 -1.41 -4.09 5.64
N LYS A 85 -0.33 -4.30 4.88
CA LYS A 85 0.34 -5.59 4.72
C LYS A 85 1.24 -5.81 5.93
N VAL A 86 1.05 -6.95 6.59
CA VAL A 86 1.83 -7.37 7.75
C VAL A 86 2.54 -8.68 7.40
N PRO A 87 3.88 -8.76 7.50
CA PRO A 87 4.60 -10.01 7.32
C PRO A 87 4.14 -11.06 8.34
N VAL A 88 3.88 -12.28 7.89
CA VAL A 88 3.37 -13.39 8.71
C VAL A 88 4.48 -13.96 9.59
N THR A 89 4.77 -13.25 10.67
CA THR A 89 5.77 -13.56 11.71
C THR A 89 5.08 -13.60 13.07
N ALA A 90 5.75 -14.06 14.13
CA ALA A 90 5.16 -14.07 15.48
C ALA A 90 4.68 -12.67 15.93
N GLU A 91 5.52 -11.65 15.75
CA GLU A 91 5.19 -10.25 16.01
C GLU A 91 4.07 -9.73 15.10
N GLY A 92 4.08 -10.12 13.83
CA GLY A 92 3.01 -9.78 12.89
C GLY A 92 1.66 -10.36 13.30
N TRP A 93 1.63 -11.61 13.78
CA TRP A 93 0.42 -12.22 14.34
C TRP A 93 -0.04 -11.54 15.62
N GLN A 94 0.88 -11.12 16.48
CA GLN A 94 0.55 -10.38 17.68
C GLN A 94 -0.12 -9.05 17.34
N LEU A 95 0.40 -8.29 16.36
CA LEU A 95 -0.25 -7.07 15.87
C LEU A 95 -1.68 -7.31 15.39
N LEU A 96 -1.93 -8.37 14.62
CA LEU A 96 -3.25 -8.64 14.04
C LEU A 96 -4.34 -8.94 15.09
N ARG A 97 -3.95 -9.14 16.35
CA ARG A 97 -4.87 -9.34 17.48
C ARG A 97 -5.13 -8.06 18.28
N CYS A 98 -4.43 -6.97 17.97
CA CYS A 98 -4.58 -5.66 18.63
C CYS A 98 -5.58 -4.78 17.88
#